data_AF-A0A1H7DDZ7-F1
#
_entry.id   AF-A0A1H7DDZ7-F1
#
_cell.length_a   1.000
_cell.length_b   1.000
_cell.length_c   1.000
_cell.angle_alpha   90.00
_cell.angle_beta   90.00
_cell.angle_gamma   90.00
#
_symmetry.space_group_name_H-M   'P 1'
#
loop_
_entity.id
_entity.type
_entity.pdbx_description
1 polymer ?
#
loop_
_entity_poly.entity_id
_entity_poly.type
_entity_poly.pdbx_seq_one_letter_code
_entity_poly.pdbx_strand_id
1 'polypeptide(L)'
;MTTQDPQAATDLPAGPAAADRHVTFLPDPVVDNLLRAVVTLTMELSVTRERLKSLEQVLDNQGLNVSSGIEMLAPDAEDDSARRVERERLIQSILAPIVGGLTGKA
;
A
#
# COMPACT_ATOMS: atom_id res chain seq x y z
N MET A 1 -26.49 31.86 28.66
CA MET A 1 -25.85 30.60 29.07
C MET A 1 -26.17 29.60 27.96
N THR A 2 -25.38 29.63 26.89
CA THR A 2 -25.62 28.84 25.68
C THR A 2 -24.96 27.48 25.88
N THR A 3 -25.77 26.43 26.02
CA THR A 3 -25.31 25.04 26.00
C THR A 3 -24.75 24.72 24.63
N GLN A 4 -23.43 24.52 24.58
CA GLN A 4 -22.71 24.02 23.42
C GLN A 4 -22.91 22.50 23.35
N ASP A 5 -23.46 22.04 22.24
CA ASP A 5 -23.77 20.63 21.97
C ASP A 5 -22.46 19.83 21.77
N PRO A 6 -22.16 18.77 22.54
CA PRO A 6 -20.88 18.07 22.51
C PRO A 6 -20.82 16.92 21.48
N GLN A 7 -21.53 17.01 20.35
CA GLN A 7 -21.70 15.88 19.41
C GLN A 7 -21.34 16.18 17.95
N ALA A 8 -20.65 17.27 17.65
CA ALA A 8 -20.24 17.61 16.27
C ALA A 8 -19.05 16.76 15.73
N ALA A 9 -18.90 15.52 16.18
CA ALA A 9 -17.74 14.68 15.88
C ALA A 9 -18.10 13.23 15.53
N THR A 10 -19.16 12.95 14.74
CA THR A 10 -19.36 11.58 14.20
C THR A 10 -20.23 11.46 12.95
N ASP A 11 -20.19 12.40 12.00
CA ASP A 11 -20.90 12.21 10.72
C ASP A 11 -19.92 12.19 9.54
N LEU A 12 -18.87 11.37 9.68
CA LEU A 12 -18.25 10.83 8.48
C LEU A 12 -19.22 9.79 7.90
N PRO A 13 -19.55 9.88 6.59
CA PRO A 13 -20.45 8.90 5.99
C PRO A 13 -19.91 7.49 6.23
N ALA A 14 -20.82 6.57 6.57
CA ALA A 14 -20.45 5.17 6.76
C ALA A 14 -19.65 4.70 5.54
N GLY A 15 -18.43 4.24 5.80
CA GLY A 15 -17.61 3.62 4.76
C GLY A 15 -18.34 2.44 4.15
N PRO A 16 -17.99 2.05 2.92
CA PRO A 16 -18.63 0.92 2.29
C PRO A 16 -18.48 -0.37 3.11
N ALA A 17 -19.40 -1.30 2.88
CA ALA A 17 -19.35 -2.61 3.50
C ALA A 17 -17.98 -3.28 3.22
N ALA A 18 -17.40 -3.90 4.24
CA ALA A 18 -16.17 -4.66 4.08
C ALA A 18 -16.37 -5.71 2.96
N ALA A 19 -15.44 -5.72 2.00
CA ALA A 19 -15.45 -6.54 0.78
C ALA A 19 -16.27 -6.03 -0.43
N ASP A 20 -16.95 -4.88 -0.35
CA ASP A 20 -17.51 -4.27 -1.56
C ASP A 20 -16.39 -3.64 -2.42
N ARG A 21 -16.06 -4.30 -3.53
CA ARG A 21 -15.02 -3.88 -4.46
C ARG A 21 -15.50 -2.82 -5.46
N HIS A 22 -16.80 -2.48 -5.47
CA HIS A 22 -17.45 -1.64 -6.48
C HIS A 22 -17.93 -0.28 -5.96
N VAL A 23 -17.38 0.17 -4.84
CA VAL A 23 -17.78 1.43 -4.19
C VAL A 23 -17.24 2.61 -4.97
N THR A 24 -18.09 3.36 -5.64
CA THR A 24 -17.68 4.60 -6.32
C THR A 24 -17.40 5.70 -5.28
N PHE A 25 -16.15 6.16 -5.21
CA PHE A 25 -15.69 7.26 -4.38
C PHE A 25 -15.82 8.61 -5.09
N LEU A 26 -15.61 8.64 -6.41
CA LEU A 26 -15.58 9.85 -7.22
C LEU A 26 -16.44 9.70 -8.49
N PRO A 27 -17.03 10.79 -9.00
CA PRO A 27 -17.94 10.75 -10.15
C PRO A 27 -17.24 10.47 -11.49
N ASP A 28 -15.97 10.86 -11.63
CA ASP A 28 -15.18 10.53 -12.82
C ASP A 28 -14.65 9.09 -12.69
N PRO A 29 -15.02 8.17 -13.59
CA PRO A 29 -14.65 6.76 -13.47
C PRO A 29 -13.15 6.51 -13.63
N VAL A 30 -12.41 7.36 -14.35
CA VAL A 30 -10.95 7.22 -14.47
C VAL A 30 -10.29 7.61 -13.16
N VAL A 31 -10.72 8.73 -12.57
CA VAL A 31 -10.18 9.22 -11.29
C VAL A 31 -10.58 8.30 -10.14
N ASP A 32 -11.79 7.76 -10.14
CA ASP A 32 -12.27 6.77 -9.15
C ASP A 32 -11.43 5.49 -9.16
N ASN A 33 -11.15 4.95 -10.36
CA ASN A 33 -10.33 3.76 -10.50
C ASN A 33 -8.88 4.00 -10.05
N LEU A 34 -8.32 5.18 -10.33
CA LEU A 34 -6.99 5.55 -9.83
C LEU A 34 -6.97 5.64 -8.30
N LEU A 35 -7.96 6.28 -7.68
CA LEU A 35 -8.08 6.36 -6.24
C LEU A 35 -8.20 4.97 -5.61
N ARG A 36 -9.02 4.08 -6.19
CA ARG A 36 -9.15 2.68 -5.74
C ARG A 36 -7.82 1.94 -5.81
N ALA A 37 -7.07 2.10 -6.90
CA ALA A 37 -5.74 1.50 -7.04
C ALA A 37 -4.78 2.00 -5.96
N VAL A 38 -4.75 3.31 -5.69
CA VAL A 38 -3.89 3.90 -4.64
C VAL A 38 -4.27 3.40 -3.24
N VAL A 39 -5.56 3.36 -2.92
CA VAL A 39 -6.05 2.84 -1.62
C VAL A 39 -5.66 1.36 -1.47
N THR A 40 -5.87 0.56 -2.51
CA THR A 40 -5.53 -0.87 -2.49
C THR A 40 -4.03 -1.07 -2.29
N LEU A 41 -3.19 -0.37 -3.06
CA LEU A 41 -1.73 -0.41 -2.91
C LEU A 41 -1.27 0.01 -1.51
N THR A 42 -1.95 1.01 -0.92
CA THR A 42 -1.64 1.47 0.44
C THR A 42 -1.99 0.41 1.49
N MET A 43 -3.11 -0.31 1.32
CA MET A 43 -3.48 -1.43 2.20
C MET A 43 -2.46 -2.57 2.09
N GLU A 44 -2.11 -2.98 0.87
CA GLU A 44 -1.09 -4.02 0.65
C GLU A 44 0.28 -3.62 1.21
N LEU A 45 0.66 -2.35 1.07
CA LEU A 45 1.89 -1.80 1.67
C LEU A 45 1.84 -1.85 3.20
N SER A 46 0.69 -1.53 3.81
CA SER A 46 0.51 -1.60 5.27
C SER A 46 0.73 -3.02 5.79
N VAL A 47 0.09 -4.01 5.16
CA VAL A 47 0.25 -5.44 5.52
C VAL A 47 1.70 -5.89 5.33
N THR A 48 2.34 -5.45 4.24
CA THR A 48 3.76 -5.76 3.99
C THR A 48 4.67 -5.19 5.08
N ARG A 49 4.46 -3.94 5.50
CA ARG A 49 5.24 -3.30 6.57
C ARG A 49 5.05 -3.99 7.92
N GLU A 50 3.82 -4.43 8.23
CA GLU A 50 3.54 -5.19 9.44
C GLU A 50 4.25 -6.55 9.45
N ARG A 51 4.27 -7.23 8.28
CA ARG A 51 5.01 -8.49 8.13
C ARG A 51 6.52 -8.30 8.27
N LEU A 52 7.10 -7.23 7.71
CA LEU A 52 8.52 -6.91 7.87
C LEU A 52 8.87 -6.65 9.34
N LYS A 53 8.07 -5.86 10.05
CA LYS A 53 8.26 -5.61 11.48
C LYS A 53 8.17 -6.89 12.31
N SER A 54 7.24 -7.78 11.96
CA SER A 54 7.11 -9.09 12.62
C SER A 54 8.33 -9.97 12.36
N LEU A 55 8.89 -9.92 11.15
CA LEU A 55 10.12 -10.64 10.80
C LEU A 55 11.31 -10.12 11.63
N GLU A 56 11.50 -8.79 11.69
CA GLU A 56 12.53 -8.16 12.54
C GLU A 56 12.41 -8.63 13.99
N GLN A 57 11.21 -8.55 14.56
CA GLN A 57 10.97 -8.97 15.95
C GLN A 57 11.26 -10.46 16.17
N VAL A 58 10.87 -11.34 15.24
CA VAL A 58 11.13 -12.78 15.33
C VAL A 58 12.64 -13.08 15.30
N LEU A 59 13.41 -12.34 14.50
CA LEU A 59 14.86 -12.52 14.39
C LEU A 59 15.61 -11.91 15.58
N ASP A 60 15.20 -10.73 16.05
CA ASP A 60 15.74 -10.10 17.27
C ASP A 60 15.51 -11.00 18.49
N ASN A 61 14.34 -11.63 18.60
CA ASN A 61 14.05 -12.60 19.67
C ASN A 61 14.94 -13.86 19.62
N GLN A 62 15.55 -14.17 18.46
CA GLN A 62 16.54 -15.24 18.30
C GLN A 62 17.97 -14.76 18.55
N GLY A 63 18.15 -13.51 18.99
CA GLY A 63 19.45 -12.90 19.26
C GLY A 63 20.16 -12.36 18.02
N LEU A 64 19.51 -12.37 16.86
CA LEU A 64 20.02 -11.73 15.65
C LEU A 64 19.62 -10.26 15.71
N ASN A 65 20.55 -9.34 16.00
CA ASN A 65 20.27 -7.90 16.09
C ASN A 65 19.99 -7.29 14.71
N VAL A 66 18.86 -7.64 14.12
CA VAL A 66 18.45 -7.32 12.76
C VAL A 66 18.09 -5.84 12.64
N SER A 67 17.45 -5.27 13.67
CA SER A 67 17.09 -3.85 13.68
C SER A 67 18.31 -2.95 13.42
N SER A 68 19.45 -3.21 14.08
CA SER A 68 20.69 -2.46 13.80
C SER A 68 21.35 -2.87 12.48
N GLY A 69 21.26 -4.15 12.11
CA GLY A 69 21.82 -4.68 10.88
C GLY A 69 21.22 -4.06 9.63
N ILE A 70 19.90 -3.79 9.61
CA ILE A 70 19.20 -3.14 8.49
C ILE A 70 19.72 -1.71 8.28
N GLU A 71 19.84 -0.90 9.34
CA GLU A 71 20.29 0.49 9.23
C GLU A 71 21.74 0.62 8.77
N MET A 72 22.57 -0.40 9.03
CA MET A 72 23.96 -0.44 8.60
C MET A 72 24.16 -1.19 7.27
N LEU A 73 23.11 -1.81 6.72
CA LEU A 73 23.23 -2.61 5.51
C LEU A 73 23.60 -1.70 4.34
N ALA A 74 24.79 -1.93 3.80
CA ALA A 74 25.23 -1.36 2.53
C ALA A 74 25.10 -2.44 1.45
N PRO A 75 24.11 -2.34 0.54
CA PRO A 75 24.05 -3.18 -0.64
C PRO A 75 25.38 -3.20 -1.40
N ASP A 76 25.83 -4.37 -1.81
CA ASP A 76 26.87 -4.44 -2.84
C ASP A 76 26.26 -4.30 -4.24
N ALA A 77 27.12 -4.27 -5.25
CA ALA A 77 26.70 -4.07 -6.64
C ALA A 77 25.85 -5.22 -7.19
N GLU A 78 26.03 -6.45 -6.69
CA GLU A 78 25.25 -7.62 -7.11
C GLU A 78 23.85 -7.54 -6.52
N ASP A 79 23.78 -7.23 -5.23
CA ASP A 79 22.58 -7.01 -4.45
C ASP A 79 21.70 -5.89 -5.04
N ASP A 80 22.30 -4.76 -5.41
CA ASP A 80 21.61 -3.64 -6.04
C ASP A 80 21.07 -3.99 -7.44
N SER A 81 21.84 -4.75 -8.21
CA SER A 81 21.40 -5.25 -9.52
C SER A 81 20.19 -6.17 -9.38
N ALA A 82 20.24 -7.13 -8.46
CA ALA A 82 19.13 -8.03 -8.18
C ALA A 82 17.87 -7.26 -7.73
N ARG A 83 18.02 -6.30 -6.82
CA ARG A 83 16.91 -5.41 -6.38
C ARG A 83 16.34 -4.60 -7.54
N ARG A 84 17.17 -4.14 -8.48
CA ARG A 84 16.72 -3.41 -9.66
C ARG A 84 15.89 -4.28 -10.60
N VAL A 85 16.34 -5.51 -10.86
CA VAL A 85 15.61 -6.47 -11.70
C VAL A 85 14.23 -6.77 -11.11
N GLU A 86 14.17 -7.01 -9.80
CA GLU A 86 12.89 -7.32 -9.14
C GLU A 86 11.93 -6.12 -9.16
N ARG A 87 12.45 -4.90 -8.93
CA ARG A 87 11.65 -3.68 -9.02
C ARG A 87 11.07 -3.49 -10.42
N GLU A 88 11.88 -3.70 -11.45
CA GLU A 88 11.44 -3.59 -12.84
C GLU A 88 10.35 -4.63 -13.16
N ARG A 89 10.55 -5.88 -12.72
CA ARG A 89 9.54 -6.94 -12.85
C ARG A 89 8.23 -6.56 -12.18
N LEU A 90 8.28 -6.02 -10.96
CA LEU A 90 7.09 -5.58 -10.24
C LEU A 90 6.37 -4.45 -10.98
N ILE A 91 7.11 -3.43 -11.42
CA ILE A 91 6.56 -2.30 -12.21
C ILE A 91 5.87 -2.83 -13.46
N GLN A 92 6.52 -3.72 -14.22
CA GLN A 92 5.93 -4.31 -15.42
C GLN A 92 4.66 -5.10 -15.09
N SER A 93 4.65 -5.88 -14.01
CA SER A 93 3.46 -6.65 -13.61
C SER A 93 2.27 -5.77 -13.23
N ILE A 94 2.52 -4.62 -12.60
CA ILE A 94 1.48 -3.67 -12.17
C ILE A 94 1.00 -2.82 -13.35
N LEU A 95 1.92 -2.35 -14.21
CA LEU A 95 1.59 -1.43 -15.29
C LEU A 95 1.07 -2.13 -16.55
N ALA A 96 1.46 -3.36 -16.85
CA ALA A 96 1.05 -4.06 -18.07
C ALA A 96 -0.49 -4.17 -18.22
N PRO A 97 -1.28 -4.47 -17.16
CA PRO A 97 -2.75 -4.45 -17.25
C PRO A 97 -3.33 -3.05 -17.50
N ILE A 98 -2.72 -2.01 -16.93
CA ILE A 98 -3.16 -0.62 -17.10
C ILE A 98 -2.88 -0.16 -18.53
N VAL A 99 -1.68 -0.40 -19.04
CA VAL A 99 -1.29 -0.05 -20.42
C VAL A 99 -2.06 -0.90 -21.44
N GLY A 100 -2.28 -2.19 -21.16
CA GLY A 100 -3.12 -3.07 -21.99
C GLY A 100 -4.57 -2.61 -22.04
N GLY A 101 -5.12 -2.13 -20.92
CA GLY A 101 -6.46 -1.52 -20.86
C GLY A 101 -6.55 -0.15 -21.55
N LEU A 102 -5.47 0.63 -21.57
CA LEU A 102 -5.38 1.91 -22.29
C LEU A 102 -5.17 1.74 -23.81
N THR A 103 -4.56 0.62 -24.23
CA THR A 103 -4.25 0.33 -25.65
C THR A 103 -5.23 -0.65 -26.30
N GLY A 104 -6.11 -1.27 -25.50
CA GLY A 104 -7.25 -2.07 -25.96
C GLY A 104 -8.43 -1.18 -26.37
N LYS A 105 -8.72 -1.19 -27.68
CA LYS A 105 -9.96 -0.70 -28.33
C LYS A 105 -11.25 -1.03 -27.55
N ALA A 106 -12.23 -0.13 -27.70
CA ALA A 106 -13.65 -0.37 -27.44
C ALA A 106 -14.18 -1.69 -28.04
#